data_AF-A0A8U0QZT8-F1
#
_entry.id   AF-A0A8U0QZT8-F1
#
_cell.length_a   1.000
_cell.length_b   1.000
_cell.length_c   1.000
_cell.angle_alpha   90.00
_cell.angle_beta   90.00
_cell.angle_gamma   90.00
#
_symmetry.space_group_name_H-M   'P 1'
#
loop_
_entity.id
_entity.type
_entity.pdbx_description
1 polymer ?
#
loop_
_entity_poly.entity_id
_entity_poly.type
_entity_poly.pdbx_seq_one_letter_code
_entity_poly.pdbx_strand_id
1 'polypeptide(L)'
;MGGCLSKSKPVEVKVELTLLGKEKEAGVKSANGNASPFSDCRPNGALEHFSDEDSAAAAPLRLYKPRDYLEASVCHVKDLENGQMREVDLGSGRALLIKEHGEFSAMGHKCPHYGAPLVKGILSKGHVRCPWHGACFNIVTGDIEDFPGLDSLYIFQVRVEKDKVIIRANKQDLQSQKRSKAMARCSAVNSSTGFSQVLIVGSGPAGLVCAETLRQEGFTDRIVMCTMDKHPPYDRPKLSKSLESTAEQLRLRSIDFLQAHDIELLTEKEAVAVDVKTRAVTFQDDSRMEYRKLFIATGSKPKLMNYKGQDVRNVFHLLTPEDANSVARLANNKNAVIVGTSFVGMEVAAALTDKAHSVSIIGIEAIPFRKALGEKVGKAIMKLFETNRVKFYMLNEVSEMLGHDGQLKEVVLKSGKVLRADVCVIGTGSGPATGFLKQSGVHMDSKGFVPVNKTMQTNVDGVFAGGDIVTFPFPGRSNKKVNIPHWQMAHVHGRAAALGMMGRPTEIKTVPYFWSAMFGKSLRYAGYGDGFDDVIIQGDVDELKFVAFYTRGEEVVAVASMNYDPIVSRVAEVLGSGKMIRKRDVETGDMSWLIDKGSQ
;
A
#
# COMPACT_ATOMS: atom_id res chain seq x y z
N MET A 1 11.41 -34.85 -38.85
CA MET A 1 10.29 -34.66 -39.80
C MET A 1 9.41 -33.57 -39.27
N GLY A 2 9.23 -32.49 -40.04
CA GLY A 2 8.58 -31.26 -39.60
C GLY A 2 7.06 -31.34 -39.58
N GLY A 3 6.45 -30.53 -38.71
CA GLY A 3 5.02 -30.24 -38.69
C GLY A 3 4.81 -28.74 -38.45
N CYS A 4 4.36 -28.04 -39.49
CA CYS A 4 3.96 -26.63 -39.45
C CYS A 4 2.72 -26.45 -38.55
N LEU A 5 2.79 -25.53 -37.58
CA LEU A 5 1.62 -24.95 -36.95
C LEU A 5 1.37 -23.58 -37.57
N SER A 6 0.25 -23.48 -38.28
CA SER A 6 -0.24 -22.26 -38.94
C SER A 6 -0.67 -21.22 -37.91
N LYS A 7 -0.28 -19.96 -38.13
CA LYS A 7 -0.72 -18.81 -37.34
C LYS A 7 -2.20 -18.50 -37.65
N SER A 8 -3.03 -18.39 -36.62
CA SER A 8 -4.40 -17.88 -36.73
C SER A 8 -4.38 -16.37 -37.05
N LYS A 9 -5.05 -15.96 -38.14
CA LYS A 9 -5.27 -14.55 -38.48
C LYS A 9 -6.32 -13.92 -37.54
N PRO A 10 -6.15 -12.66 -37.11
CA PRO A 10 -7.18 -11.94 -36.39
C PRO A 10 -8.35 -11.59 -37.32
N VAL A 11 -9.58 -11.78 -36.84
CA VAL A 11 -10.81 -11.32 -37.49
C VAL A 11 -11.14 -9.94 -36.93
N GLU A 12 -10.97 -8.91 -37.75
CA GLU A 12 -11.50 -7.57 -37.47
C GLU A 12 -13.01 -7.56 -37.74
N VAL A 13 -13.80 -7.23 -36.71
CA VAL A 13 -15.23 -6.96 -36.87
C VAL A 13 -15.44 -5.45 -36.82
N LYS A 14 -15.92 -4.87 -37.94
CA LYS A 14 -16.32 -3.46 -38.03
C LYS A 14 -17.54 -3.19 -37.16
N VAL A 15 -17.45 -2.19 -36.29
CA VAL A 15 -18.58 -1.66 -35.52
C VAL A 15 -19.22 -0.49 -36.29
N GLU A 16 -20.51 -0.58 -36.58
CA GLU A 16 -21.31 0.52 -37.11
C GLU A 16 -21.70 1.49 -35.99
N LEU A 17 -21.34 2.77 -36.17
CA LEU A 17 -21.75 3.88 -35.31
C LEU A 17 -22.90 4.63 -35.98
N THR A 18 -24.07 4.70 -35.33
CA THR A 18 -25.19 5.54 -35.77
C THR A 18 -25.25 6.80 -34.90
N LEU A 19 -25.11 7.97 -35.51
CA LEU A 19 -25.26 9.28 -34.84
C LEU A 19 -26.65 9.85 -35.16
N LEU A 20 -27.43 10.21 -34.14
CA LEU A 20 -28.69 10.95 -34.30
C LEU A 20 -28.53 12.43 -33.91
N GLY A 21 -29.20 13.28 -34.69
CA GLY A 21 -28.98 14.71 -34.84
C GLY A 21 -29.52 15.62 -33.72
N LYS A 22 -29.16 16.89 -33.87
CA LYS A 22 -29.35 18.03 -32.95
C LYS A 22 -30.80 18.53 -32.90
N GLU A 23 -31.24 18.95 -31.72
CA GLU A 23 -32.27 19.99 -31.57
C GLU A 23 -31.77 21.17 -30.71
N LYS A 24 -32.34 22.34 -31.00
CA LYS A 24 -31.92 23.71 -30.63
C LYS A 24 -32.48 24.12 -29.25
N GLU A 25 -31.66 24.75 -28.42
CA GLU A 25 -32.11 25.54 -27.26
C GLU A 25 -32.34 27.00 -27.67
N ALA A 26 -33.49 27.55 -27.30
CA ALA A 26 -33.77 28.97 -27.26
C ALA A 26 -33.79 29.42 -25.79
N GLY A 27 -33.01 30.47 -25.48
CA GLY A 27 -32.83 30.96 -24.11
C GLY A 27 -33.90 31.95 -23.66
N VAL A 28 -34.02 32.12 -22.34
CA VAL A 28 -34.57 33.31 -21.70
C VAL A 28 -33.74 33.62 -20.45
N LYS A 29 -33.42 34.91 -20.28
CA LYS A 29 -32.61 35.53 -19.24
C LYS A 29 -33.48 36.09 -18.09
N SER A 30 -32.87 36.12 -16.90
CA SER A 30 -32.89 37.20 -15.88
C SER A 30 -34.14 37.37 -15.00
N ALA A 31 -33.99 37.43 -13.67
CA ALA A 31 -33.61 38.66 -12.92
C ALA A 31 -33.58 38.47 -11.38
N ASN A 32 -32.55 39.11 -10.79
CA ASN A 32 -32.31 39.65 -9.44
C ASN A 32 -33.39 39.62 -8.33
N GLY A 33 -32.91 39.53 -7.08
CA GLY A 33 -33.61 40.01 -5.88
C GLY A 33 -32.82 39.85 -4.56
N ASN A 34 -32.37 40.98 -3.98
CA ASN A 34 -31.49 41.14 -2.82
C ASN A 34 -32.03 40.69 -1.42
N ALA A 35 -31.11 40.12 -0.62
CA ALA A 35 -30.68 40.42 0.76
C ALA A 35 -31.63 40.90 1.91
N SER A 36 -31.62 40.10 3.00
CA SER A 36 -31.38 40.46 4.44
C SER A 36 -32.47 41.20 5.29
N PRO A 37 -32.39 41.27 6.64
CA PRO A 37 -32.02 40.25 7.68
C PRO A 37 -32.78 40.35 9.07
N PHE A 38 -32.48 39.40 9.98
CA PHE A 38 -32.49 39.44 11.48
C PHE A 38 -33.77 39.41 12.36
N SER A 39 -33.56 38.88 13.59
CA SER A 39 -34.40 38.75 14.82
C SER A 39 -35.27 37.47 14.91
N ASP A 40 -35.39 36.70 16.00
CA ASP A 40 -35.07 36.88 17.43
C ASP A 40 -34.93 35.53 18.17
N CYS A 41 -34.34 35.57 19.38
CA CYS A 41 -34.10 34.43 20.27
C CYS A 41 -35.19 34.24 21.36
N ARG A 42 -35.29 32.97 21.84
CA ARG A 42 -35.70 32.47 23.19
C ARG A 42 -37.10 31.79 23.30
N PRO A 43 -37.40 31.00 24.38
CA PRO A 43 -37.20 29.54 24.41
C PRO A 43 -38.44 28.75 24.92
N ASN A 44 -38.31 27.42 25.01
CA ASN A 44 -39.08 26.42 25.78
C ASN A 44 -39.84 25.36 24.97
N GLY A 45 -39.28 24.15 25.00
CA GLY A 45 -39.91 22.90 25.46
C GLY A 45 -41.29 22.51 24.94
N ALA A 46 -41.31 21.54 24.03
CA ALA A 46 -42.24 20.42 24.05
C ALA A 46 -41.71 19.27 23.17
N LEU A 47 -41.93 18.03 23.64
CA LEU A 47 -41.68 16.78 22.92
C LEU A 47 -42.59 16.68 21.70
N GLU A 48 -42.03 16.59 20.49
CA GLU A 48 -42.75 16.07 19.32
C GLU A 48 -41.84 15.25 18.40
N HIS A 49 -42.49 14.29 17.73
CA HIS A 49 -41.96 13.21 16.92
C HIS A 49 -41.00 13.68 15.80
N PHE A 50 -39.81 13.07 15.74
CA PHE A 50 -38.94 13.16 14.57
C PHE A 50 -39.45 12.24 13.47
N SER A 51 -40.01 12.83 12.42
CA SER A 51 -40.12 12.24 11.10
C SER A 51 -38.75 12.21 10.44
N ASP A 52 -38.36 11.03 9.95
CA ASP A 52 -37.18 10.80 9.12
C ASP A 52 -37.31 11.58 7.79
N GLU A 53 -36.69 12.75 7.69
CA GLU A 53 -36.32 13.37 6.42
C GLU A 53 -35.34 14.52 6.68
N ASP A 54 -34.05 14.19 6.83
CA ASP A 54 -32.92 14.99 6.33
C ASP A 54 -31.59 14.38 6.80
N SER A 55 -31.01 13.52 5.96
CA SER A 55 -29.60 13.13 6.10
C SER A 55 -29.07 12.49 4.82
N ALA A 56 -28.60 13.33 3.90
CA ALA A 56 -27.50 12.98 3.01
C ALA A 56 -26.98 14.26 2.35
N ALA A 57 -26.03 14.94 3.00
CA ALA A 57 -25.14 15.84 2.29
C ALA A 57 -24.24 14.99 1.38
N ALA A 58 -24.79 14.61 0.22
CA ALA A 58 -24.06 13.92 -0.83
C ALA A 58 -22.93 14.83 -1.33
N ALA A 59 -21.72 14.26 -1.43
CA ALA A 59 -20.62 14.87 -2.18
C ALA A 59 -21.14 15.31 -3.58
N PRO A 60 -20.64 16.40 -4.18
CA PRO A 60 -21.19 16.91 -5.43
C PRO A 60 -21.19 15.81 -6.48
N LEU A 61 -22.38 15.29 -6.80
CA LEU A 61 -22.61 14.40 -7.93
C LEU A 61 -22.10 15.18 -9.15
N ARG A 62 -21.04 14.68 -9.77
CA ARG A 62 -20.60 15.22 -11.07
C ARG A 62 -21.76 15.03 -12.04
N LEU A 63 -22.44 16.12 -12.35
CA LEU A 63 -23.53 16.16 -13.32
C LEU A 63 -22.91 15.99 -14.72
N TYR A 64 -22.72 14.75 -15.13
CA TYR A 64 -22.28 14.42 -16.48
C TYR A 64 -23.41 14.64 -17.49
N LYS A 65 -23.08 15.19 -18.66
CA LYS A 65 -24.05 15.36 -19.74
C LYS A 65 -24.27 14.02 -20.44
N PRO A 66 -25.45 13.76 -21.04
CA PRO A 66 -25.70 12.50 -21.76
C PRO A 66 -24.66 12.16 -22.84
N ARG A 67 -24.04 13.17 -23.47
CA ARG A 67 -22.97 13.01 -24.49
C ARG A 67 -21.64 12.49 -23.94
N ASP A 68 -21.47 12.50 -22.62
CA ASP A 68 -20.27 12.04 -21.94
C ASP A 68 -20.28 10.53 -21.72
N TYR A 69 -21.44 9.89 -21.93
CA TYR A 69 -21.60 8.46 -21.87
C TYR A 69 -21.44 7.84 -23.27
N LEU A 70 -20.97 6.60 -23.27
CA LEU A 70 -20.99 5.71 -24.41
C LEU A 70 -21.67 4.41 -24.02
N GLU A 71 -22.16 3.70 -25.02
CA GLU A 71 -22.71 2.36 -24.89
C GLU A 71 -22.06 1.46 -25.93
N ALA A 72 -21.63 0.28 -25.51
CA ALA A 72 -21.01 -0.69 -26.40
C ALA A 72 -21.53 -2.09 -26.07
N SER A 73 -21.93 -2.82 -27.10
CA SER A 73 -22.15 -4.27 -27.02
C SER A 73 -20.78 -4.94 -27.03
N VAL A 74 -20.40 -5.60 -25.93
CA VAL A 74 -19.03 -6.09 -25.72
C VAL A 74 -18.84 -7.59 -25.97
N CYS A 75 -19.88 -8.41 -25.77
CA CYS A 75 -19.88 -9.84 -26.10
C CYS A 75 -21.30 -10.44 -26.03
N HIS A 76 -21.45 -11.71 -26.40
CA HIS A 76 -22.64 -12.51 -26.07
C HIS A 76 -22.56 -13.08 -24.65
N VAL A 77 -23.70 -13.42 -24.05
CA VAL A 77 -23.77 -13.99 -22.67
C VAL A 77 -23.00 -15.29 -22.55
N LYS A 78 -23.02 -16.11 -23.61
CA LYS A 78 -22.30 -17.40 -23.70
C LYS A 78 -20.79 -17.25 -23.84
N ASP A 79 -20.30 -16.08 -24.22
CA ASP A 79 -18.87 -15.89 -24.48
C ASP A 79 -18.07 -15.81 -23.18
N LEU A 80 -18.71 -15.54 -22.03
CA LEU A 80 -18.05 -15.47 -20.73
C LEU A 80 -18.70 -16.47 -19.77
N GLU A 81 -17.91 -17.39 -19.24
CA GLU A 81 -18.38 -18.38 -18.27
C GLU A 81 -18.44 -17.78 -16.86
N ASN A 82 -19.20 -18.42 -15.97
CA ASN A 82 -19.26 -17.99 -14.58
C ASN A 82 -17.88 -18.12 -13.90
N GLY A 83 -17.47 -17.11 -13.14
CA GLY A 83 -16.15 -17.04 -12.51
C GLY A 83 -15.05 -16.51 -13.43
N GLN A 84 -15.38 -16.03 -14.64
CA GLN A 84 -14.42 -15.46 -15.56
C GLN A 84 -14.42 -13.93 -15.56
N MET A 85 -13.29 -13.38 -15.97
CA MET A 85 -13.10 -11.95 -16.22
C MET A 85 -12.58 -11.75 -17.64
N ARG A 86 -12.96 -10.64 -18.28
CA ARG A 86 -12.49 -10.24 -19.61
C ARG A 86 -12.27 -8.75 -19.67
N GLU A 87 -11.12 -8.34 -20.22
CA GLU A 87 -10.91 -6.95 -20.59
C GLU A 87 -11.63 -6.66 -21.92
N VAL A 88 -12.45 -5.62 -21.94
CA VAL A 88 -13.25 -5.22 -23.10
C VAL A 88 -12.95 -3.78 -23.50
N ASP A 89 -12.93 -3.52 -24.80
CA ASP A 89 -12.70 -2.18 -25.37
C ASP A 89 -14.05 -1.53 -25.68
N LEU A 90 -14.22 -0.28 -25.24
CA LEU A 90 -15.41 0.52 -25.50
C LEU A 90 -15.12 1.69 -26.46
N GLY A 91 -13.99 1.65 -27.16
CA GLY A 91 -13.54 2.65 -28.13
C GLY A 91 -12.81 3.84 -27.51
N SER A 92 -13.28 4.38 -26.39
CA SER A 92 -12.62 5.50 -25.69
C SER A 92 -11.79 5.08 -24.47
N GLY A 93 -11.74 3.78 -24.18
CA GLY A 93 -11.11 3.21 -22.99
C GLY A 93 -11.54 1.77 -22.79
N ARG A 94 -10.98 1.11 -21.77
CA ARG A 94 -11.25 -0.31 -21.48
C ARG A 94 -11.91 -0.48 -20.12
N ALA A 95 -12.67 -1.55 -19.99
CA ALA A 95 -13.26 -2.00 -18.74
C ALA A 95 -12.95 -3.48 -18.50
N LEU A 96 -13.03 -3.91 -17.24
CA LEU A 96 -13.02 -5.31 -16.85
C LEU A 96 -14.46 -5.77 -16.71
N LEU A 97 -14.91 -6.60 -17.64
CA LEU A 97 -16.18 -7.33 -17.56
C LEU A 97 -15.97 -8.57 -16.70
N ILE A 98 -16.88 -8.80 -15.76
CA ILE A 98 -16.83 -9.92 -14.81
C ILE A 98 -18.18 -10.62 -14.87
N LYS A 99 -18.17 -11.96 -14.80
CA LYS A 99 -19.37 -12.75 -14.58
C LYS A 99 -19.22 -13.61 -13.34
N GLU A 100 -20.02 -13.36 -12.33
CA GLU A 100 -20.01 -14.12 -11.07
C GLU A 100 -21.46 -14.38 -10.63
N HIS A 101 -21.73 -15.61 -10.16
CA HIS A 101 -23.07 -16.10 -9.84
C HIS A 101 -24.14 -15.87 -10.93
N GLY A 102 -23.73 -15.89 -12.20
CA GLY A 102 -24.60 -15.66 -13.35
C GLY A 102 -24.89 -14.18 -13.66
N GLU A 103 -24.45 -13.26 -12.82
CA GLU A 103 -24.61 -11.82 -13.00
C GLU A 103 -23.37 -11.20 -13.66
N PHE A 104 -23.57 -10.13 -14.43
CA PHE A 104 -22.49 -9.38 -15.05
C PHE A 104 -22.25 -8.06 -14.32
N SER A 105 -20.98 -7.76 -14.06
CA SER A 105 -20.54 -6.45 -13.60
C SER A 105 -19.39 -5.94 -14.45
N ALA A 106 -19.20 -4.63 -14.47
CA ALA A 106 -18.10 -4.00 -15.18
C ALA A 106 -17.43 -2.94 -14.31
N MET A 107 -16.10 -2.95 -14.28
CA MET A 107 -15.32 -2.05 -13.45
C MET A 107 -14.06 -1.57 -14.16
N GLY A 108 -13.34 -0.62 -13.54
CA GLY A 108 -12.01 -0.23 -14.01
C GLY A 108 -11.06 -1.43 -14.15
N HIS A 109 -10.29 -1.48 -15.23
CA HIS A 109 -9.52 -2.65 -15.64
C HIS A 109 -8.09 -2.72 -15.10
N LYS A 110 -7.61 -1.63 -14.49
CA LYS A 110 -6.26 -1.53 -13.91
C LYS A 110 -6.32 -1.23 -12.41
N CYS A 111 -5.48 -1.91 -11.64
CA CYS A 111 -5.28 -1.62 -10.24
C CYS A 111 -4.76 -0.17 -10.08
N PRO A 112 -5.39 0.67 -9.25
CA PRO A 112 -5.02 2.08 -9.10
C PRO A 112 -3.72 2.30 -8.32
N HIS A 113 -3.13 1.25 -7.74
CA HIS A 113 -1.82 1.31 -7.09
C HIS A 113 -0.72 1.54 -8.15
N TYR A 114 -0.23 0.49 -8.84
CA TYR A 114 0.81 0.60 -9.88
C TYR A 114 0.32 0.16 -11.27
N GLY A 115 -0.99 0.13 -11.54
CA GLY A 115 -1.53 -0.09 -12.88
C GLY A 115 -1.58 -1.55 -13.34
N ALA A 116 -1.49 -2.52 -12.41
CA ALA A 116 -1.56 -3.94 -12.73
C ALA A 116 -2.86 -4.28 -13.48
N PRO A 117 -2.82 -5.04 -14.59
CA PRO A 117 -4.03 -5.45 -15.29
C PRO A 117 -4.82 -6.45 -14.43
N LEU A 118 -6.03 -6.07 -14.02
CA LEU A 118 -6.85 -6.85 -13.09
C LEU A 118 -7.43 -8.12 -13.72
N VAL A 119 -7.52 -8.19 -15.05
CA VAL A 119 -7.86 -9.43 -15.77
C VAL A 119 -6.86 -10.56 -15.51
N LYS A 120 -5.61 -10.24 -15.11
CA LYS A 120 -4.60 -11.23 -14.69
C LYS A 120 -4.63 -11.54 -13.19
N GLY A 121 -5.54 -10.90 -12.46
CA GLY A 121 -5.74 -11.07 -11.02
C GLY A 121 -6.57 -12.30 -10.70
N ILE A 122 -7.05 -12.35 -9.46
CA ILE A 122 -7.88 -13.43 -8.95
C ILE A 122 -9.27 -12.89 -8.61
N LEU A 123 -10.31 -13.38 -9.29
CA LEU A 123 -11.69 -13.22 -8.87
C LEU A 123 -11.98 -14.23 -7.75
N SER A 124 -12.47 -13.74 -6.61
CA SER A 124 -12.92 -14.57 -5.50
C SER A 124 -13.88 -13.79 -4.61
N LYS A 125 -15.02 -14.40 -4.24
CA LYS A 125 -15.93 -13.90 -3.19
C LYS A 125 -16.41 -12.46 -3.41
N GLY A 126 -16.76 -12.09 -4.64
CA GLY A 126 -17.26 -10.74 -4.91
C GLY A 126 -16.18 -9.65 -4.97
N HIS A 127 -14.90 -10.02 -5.02
CA HIS A 127 -13.81 -9.06 -5.25
C HIS A 127 -12.75 -9.59 -6.24
N VAL A 128 -11.97 -8.67 -6.79
CA VAL A 128 -10.79 -8.99 -7.60
C VAL A 128 -9.52 -8.62 -6.84
N ARG A 129 -8.67 -9.61 -6.57
CA ARG A 129 -7.32 -9.41 -6.02
C ARG A 129 -6.31 -9.13 -7.12
N CYS A 130 -5.59 -8.03 -6.98
CA CYS A 130 -4.54 -7.57 -7.85
C CYS A 130 -3.37 -8.57 -7.90
N PRO A 131 -2.89 -8.96 -9.09
CA PRO A 131 -1.86 -10.00 -9.22
C PRO A 131 -0.49 -9.53 -8.71
N TRP A 132 -0.19 -8.23 -8.77
CA TRP A 132 1.15 -7.72 -8.43
C TRP A 132 1.34 -7.53 -6.93
N HIS A 133 0.39 -6.87 -6.27
CA HIS A 133 0.58 -6.37 -4.91
C HIS A 133 -0.51 -6.80 -3.92
N GLY A 134 -1.52 -7.55 -4.37
CA GLY A 134 -2.52 -8.13 -3.48
C GLY A 134 -3.69 -7.24 -3.07
N ALA A 135 -3.80 -5.99 -3.57
CA ALA A 135 -4.95 -5.12 -3.31
C ALA A 135 -6.25 -5.74 -3.82
N CYS A 136 -7.36 -5.58 -3.09
CA CYS A 136 -8.66 -6.17 -3.44
C CYS A 136 -9.70 -5.10 -3.70
N PHE A 137 -10.55 -5.32 -4.71
CA PHE A 137 -11.60 -4.38 -5.11
C PHE A 137 -12.92 -5.12 -5.25
N ASN A 138 -13.96 -4.62 -4.59
CA ASN A 138 -15.30 -5.16 -4.66
C ASN A 138 -15.86 -5.05 -6.09
N ILE A 139 -16.45 -6.11 -6.64
CA ILE A 139 -16.93 -6.11 -8.04
C ILE A 139 -18.25 -5.37 -8.24
N VAL A 140 -18.98 -5.10 -7.15
CA VAL A 140 -20.30 -4.44 -7.18
C VAL A 140 -20.14 -2.95 -6.94
N THR A 141 -19.33 -2.57 -5.94
CA THR A 141 -19.14 -1.16 -5.56
C THR A 141 -17.90 -0.55 -6.19
N GLY A 142 -16.88 -1.36 -6.52
CA GLY A 142 -15.57 -0.91 -6.95
C GLY A 142 -14.68 -0.44 -5.81
N ASP A 143 -15.17 -0.46 -4.56
CA ASP A 143 -14.43 0.00 -3.40
C ASP A 143 -13.19 -0.88 -3.14
N ILE A 144 -12.10 -0.24 -2.72
CA ILE A 144 -10.93 -0.96 -2.22
C ILE A 144 -11.25 -1.61 -0.87
N GLU A 145 -11.10 -2.93 -0.80
CA GLU A 145 -11.41 -3.73 0.40
C GLU A 145 -10.15 -4.17 1.15
N ASP A 146 -9.06 -4.39 0.42
CA ASP A 146 -7.74 -4.74 0.94
C ASP A 146 -6.66 -3.95 0.20
N PHE A 147 -5.58 -3.65 0.91
CA PHE A 147 -4.50 -2.76 0.50
C PHE A 147 -3.41 -3.54 -0.27
N PRO A 148 -2.41 -2.91 -0.91
CA PRO A 148 -2.04 -1.48 -0.95
C PRO A 148 -2.81 -0.65 -1.98
N GLY A 149 -2.85 0.66 -1.74
CA GLY A 149 -3.55 1.64 -2.58
C GLY A 149 -4.47 2.52 -1.75
N LEU A 150 -4.96 3.60 -2.34
CA LEU A 150 -5.86 4.54 -1.66
C LEU A 150 -7.17 4.79 -2.45
N ASP A 151 -7.15 4.51 -3.75
CA ASP A 151 -8.28 4.76 -4.63
C ASP A 151 -9.06 3.47 -4.89
N SER A 152 -10.36 3.65 -5.04
CA SER A 152 -11.32 2.66 -5.53
C SER A 152 -11.42 2.71 -7.05
N LEU A 153 -12.20 1.81 -7.64
CA LEU A 153 -12.43 1.73 -9.08
C LEU A 153 -13.83 2.23 -9.42
N TYR A 154 -13.98 2.79 -10.63
CA TYR A 154 -15.31 3.07 -11.17
C TYR A 154 -16.03 1.76 -11.52
N ILE A 155 -17.34 1.76 -11.32
CA ILE A 155 -18.27 0.72 -11.80
C ILE A 155 -19.04 1.29 -12.98
N PHE A 156 -19.22 0.46 -13.99
CA PHE A 156 -19.95 0.80 -15.21
C PHE A 156 -21.26 0.01 -15.26
N GLN A 157 -22.30 0.64 -15.81
CA GLN A 157 -23.61 0.02 -15.90
C GLN A 157 -23.57 -1.12 -16.92
N VAL A 158 -24.04 -2.30 -16.54
CA VAL A 158 -24.14 -3.47 -17.43
C VAL A 158 -25.60 -3.86 -17.58
N ARG A 159 -26.01 -4.16 -18.81
CA ARG A 159 -27.32 -4.75 -19.11
C ARG A 159 -27.21 -5.83 -20.17
N VAL A 160 -28.15 -6.76 -20.16
CA VAL A 160 -28.22 -7.84 -21.15
C VAL A 160 -29.46 -7.63 -22.01
N GLU A 161 -29.28 -7.49 -23.31
CA GLU A 161 -30.36 -7.35 -24.29
C GLU A 161 -30.20 -8.37 -25.41
N LYS A 162 -31.21 -9.23 -25.62
CA LYS A 162 -31.23 -10.20 -26.72
C LYS A 162 -29.91 -10.98 -26.86
N ASP A 163 -29.43 -11.54 -25.75
CA ASP A 163 -28.16 -12.29 -25.62
C ASP A 163 -26.87 -11.47 -25.74
N LYS A 164 -26.94 -10.14 -25.86
CA LYS A 164 -25.77 -9.25 -25.89
C LYS A 164 -25.56 -8.57 -24.54
N VAL A 165 -24.32 -8.57 -24.07
CA VAL A 165 -23.89 -7.82 -22.89
C VAL A 165 -23.48 -6.42 -23.35
N ILE A 166 -24.17 -5.41 -22.81
CA ILE A 166 -23.97 -4.00 -23.14
C ILE A 166 -23.44 -3.28 -21.91
N ILE A 167 -22.35 -2.54 -22.08
CA ILE A 167 -21.79 -1.67 -21.04
C ILE A 167 -22.07 -0.21 -21.40
N ARG A 168 -22.60 0.53 -20.43
CA ARG A 168 -22.71 1.99 -20.47
C ARG A 168 -21.74 2.61 -19.47
N ALA A 169 -20.88 3.50 -19.96
CA ALA A 169 -19.82 4.09 -19.17
C ALA A 169 -19.58 5.56 -19.53
N ASN A 170 -19.14 6.34 -18.56
CA ASN A 170 -18.66 7.70 -18.79
C ASN A 170 -17.25 7.67 -19.37
N LYS A 171 -16.98 8.50 -20.39
CA LYS A 171 -15.69 8.55 -21.10
C LYS A 171 -14.52 8.94 -20.19
N GLN A 172 -14.71 9.89 -19.28
CA GLN A 172 -13.67 10.34 -18.36
C GLN A 172 -13.38 9.29 -17.28
N ASP A 173 -14.41 8.62 -16.79
CA ASP A 173 -14.27 7.54 -15.81
C ASP A 173 -13.53 6.33 -16.44
N LEU A 174 -13.80 6.03 -17.72
CA LEU A 174 -13.03 5.06 -18.52
C LEU A 174 -11.58 5.46 -18.78
N GLN A 175 -11.23 6.74 -18.72
CA GLN A 175 -9.84 7.16 -18.89
C GLN A 175 -9.09 7.17 -17.56
N SER A 176 -9.74 7.67 -16.51
CA SER A 176 -9.15 7.78 -15.18
C SER A 176 -9.09 6.45 -14.44
N GLN A 177 -10.04 5.54 -14.67
CA GLN A 177 -10.19 4.19 -14.10
C GLN A 177 -10.45 4.15 -12.59
N LYS A 178 -9.95 5.14 -11.85
CA LYS A 178 -9.92 5.20 -10.40
C LYS A 178 -10.70 6.39 -9.85
N ARG A 179 -11.24 6.22 -8.65
CA ARG A 179 -11.96 7.24 -7.89
C ARG A 179 -11.58 7.21 -6.44
N SER A 180 -11.71 8.34 -5.76
CA SER A 180 -11.71 8.35 -4.29
C SER A 180 -13.09 7.97 -3.78
N LYS A 181 -13.17 7.28 -2.63
CA LYS A 181 -14.45 7.06 -1.95
C LYS A 181 -15.00 8.41 -1.48
N ALA A 182 -16.33 8.55 -1.43
CA ALA A 182 -16.95 9.76 -0.89
C ALA A 182 -16.45 10.02 0.53
N MET A 183 -16.20 11.29 0.84
CA MET A 183 -15.65 11.74 2.12
C MET A 183 -16.49 12.91 2.64
N ALA A 184 -16.84 12.84 3.92
CA ALA A 184 -17.46 13.94 4.63
C ALA A 184 -16.50 15.13 4.75
N ARG A 185 -17.05 16.29 5.10
CA ARG A 185 -16.31 17.51 5.38
C ARG A 185 -16.41 17.89 6.85
N CYS A 186 -15.47 18.72 7.29
CA CYS A 186 -15.52 19.27 8.63
C CYS A 186 -16.76 20.17 8.77
N SER A 187 -17.58 19.92 9.79
CA SER A 187 -18.81 20.66 10.07
C SER A 187 -18.58 21.85 11.00
N ALA A 188 -17.53 21.81 11.81
CA ALA A 188 -17.19 22.85 12.78
C ALA A 188 -15.83 23.48 12.44
N VAL A 189 -15.87 24.72 11.96
CA VAL A 189 -14.67 25.55 11.73
C VAL A 189 -14.25 26.21 13.06
N ASN A 190 -14.02 25.42 14.11
CA ASN A 190 -13.40 25.97 15.32
C ASN A 190 -11.89 26.12 15.07
N SER A 191 -11.45 27.37 14.91
CA SER A 191 -10.11 27.81 14.54
C SER A 191 -9.08 27.73 15.67
N SER A 192 -9.37 27.03 16.78
CA SER A 192 -8.41 26.92 17.89
C SER A 192 -7.22 26.06 17.47
N THR A 193 -6.10 26.71 17.13
CA THR A 193 -4.89 26.06 16.62
C THR A 193 -4.30 25.02 17.59
N GLY A 194 -4.59 25.12 18.89
CA GLY A 194 -4.05 24.25 19.95
C GLY A 194 -4.82 22.96 20.26
N PHE A 195 -6.01 22.70 19.68
CA PHE A 195 -6.81 21.51 19.99
C PHE A 195 -7.31 20.79 18.73
N SER A 196 -7.19 19.46 18.69
CA SER A 196 -7.76 18.61 17.64
C SER A 196 -8.70 17.54 18.19
N GLN A 197 -9.77 17.22 17.47
CA GLN A 197 -10.61 16.08 17.84
C GLN A 197 -9.86 14.77 17.59
N VAL A 198 -9.15 14.66 16.47
CA VAL A 198 -8.22 13.56 16.21
C VAL A 198 -6.86 14.13 15.84
N LEU A 199 -5.86 13.84 16.65
CA LEU A 199 -4.46 14.12 16.34
C LEU A 199 -3.79 12.85 15.85
N ILE A 200 -3.18 12.91 14.67
CA ILE A 200 -2.42 11.83 14.05
C ILE A 200 -0.94 12.23 14.03
N VAL A 201 -0.08 11.46 14.69
CA VAL A 201 1.37 11.68 14.71
C VAL A 201 2.03 10.68 13.77
N GLY A 202 2.45 11.16 12.60
CA GLY A 202 3.04 10.39 11.51
C GLY A 202 2.14 10.37 10.28
N SER A 203 2.67 10.80 9.13
CA SER A 203 1.94 10.92 7.87
C SER A 203 2.22 9.80 6.87
N GLY A 204 2.76 8.67 7.36
CA GLY A 204 2.93 7.46 6.56
C GLY A 204 1.58 6.82 6.17
N PRO A 205 1.60 5.64 5.54
CA PRO A 205 0.39 4.98 5.06
C PRO A 205 -0.65 4.73 6.17
N ALA A 206 -0.22 4.41 7.40
CA ALA A 206 -1.13 4.26 8.52
C ALA A 206 -1.86 5.57 8.86
N GLY A 207 -1.12 6.66 9.01
CA GLY A 207 -1.71 7.97 9.36
C GLY A 207 -2.64 8.50 8.28
N LEU A 208 -2.21 8.45 7.02
CA LEU A 208 -3.02 8.90 5.88
C LEU A 208 -4.32 8.10 5.76
N VAL A 209 -4.26 6.77 5.83
CA VAL A 209 -5.46 5.94 5.74
C VAL A 209 -6.37 6.13 6.94
N CYS A 210 -5.82 6.38 8.14
CA CYS A 210 -6.65 6.72 9.30
C CYS A 210 -7.46 8.00 9.04
N ALA A 211 -6.80 9.08 8.57
CA ALA A 211 -7.46 10.35 8.25
C ALA A 211 -8.52 10.19 7.14
N GLU A 212 -8.18 9.52 6.03
CA GLU A 212 -9.12 9.28 4.94
C GLU A 212 -10.29 8.39 5.40
N THR A 213 -10.05 7.33 6.16
CA THR A 213 -11.11 6.43 6.65
C THR A 213 -12.09 7.17 7.56
N LEU A 214 -11.60 8.03 8.46
CA LEU A 214 -12.47 8.87 9.29
C LEU A 214 -13.43 9.69 8.42
N ARG A 215 -12.91 10.39 7.41
CA ARG A 215 -13.73 11.18 6.48
C ARG A 215 -14.67 10.31 5.65
N GLN A 216 -14.21 9.15 5.17
CA GLN A 216 -15.01 8.21 4.39
C GLN A 216 -16.18 7.61 5.17
N GLU A 217 -16.05 7.54 6.49
CA GLU A 217 -17.07 6.97 7.37
C GLU A 217 -17.90 8.04 8.10
N GLY A 218 -17.86 9.29 7.61
CA GLY A 218 -18.76 10.35 8.06
C GLY A 218 -18.25 11.20 9.22
N PHE A 219 -16.99 11.07 9.62
CA PHE A 219 -16.43 11.90 10.70
C PHE A 219 -16.31 13.36 10.26
N THR A 220 -16.95 14.26 11.00
CA THR A 220 -17.11 15.69 10.63
C THR A 220 -16.38 16.66 11.57
N ASP A 221 -15.57 16.18 12.52
CA ASP A 221 -14.76 17.03 13.39
C ASP A 221 -13.34 17.26 12.84
N ARG A 222 -12.58 18.18 13.46
CA ARG A 222 -11.21 18.53 13.06
C ARG A 222 -10.25 17.33 13.16
N ILE A 223 -9.51 17.06 12.08
CA ILE A 223 -8.43 16.08 12.00
C ILE A 223 -7.14 16.82 11.70
N VAL A 224 -6.11 16.61 12.51
CA VAL A 224 -4.76 17.15 12.28
C VAL A 224 -3.78 16.00 12.17
N MET A 225 -3.03 15.95 11.08
CA MET A 225 -1.94 15.01 10.85
C MET A 225 -0.60 15.76 10.90
N CYS A 226 0.24 15.40 11.86
CA CYS A 226 1.57 15.97 12.04
C CYS A 226 2.64 15.01 11.55
N THR A 227 3.71 15.53 10.97
CA THR A 227 4.84 14.72 10.53
C THR A 227 6.15 15.49 10.65
N MET A 228 7.23 14.80 10.99
CA MET A 228 8.59 15.37 10.92
C MET A 228 9.08 15.57 9.49
N ASP A 229 8.45 14.88 8.52
CA ASP A 229 8.82 15.00 7.12
C ASP A 229 8.47 16.41 6.60
N LYS A 230 9.31 16.96 5.74
CA LYS A 230 9.03 18.23 5.04
C LYS A 230 8.00 18.10 3.90
N HIS A 231 7.74 16.86 3.47
CA HIS A 231 6.87 16.57 2.34
C HIS A 231 5.53 15.99 2.79
N PRO A 232 4.44 16.22 2.03
CA PRO A 232 3.20 15.47 2.20
C PRO A 232 3.42 13.95 2.06
N PRO A 233 2.49 13.11 2.57
CA PRO A 233 2.55 11.65 2.47
C PRO A 233 3.00 11.17 1.08
N TYR A 234 4.03 10.30 1.05
CA TYR A 234 4.63 9.80 -0.18
C TYR A 234 4.91 8.29 -0.11
N ASP A 235 5.03 7.68 -1.29
CA ASP A 235 5.24 6.25 -1.50
C ASP A 235 6.68 5.84 -1.18
N ARG A 236 6.92 5.47 0.09
CA ARG A 236 8.25 5.04 0.57
C ARG A 236 8.79 3.79 -0.14
N PRO A 237 7.99 2.76 -0.49
CA PRO A 237 8.45 1.62 -1.27
C PRO A 237 9.15 1.96 -2.59
N LYS A 238 8.85 3.11 -3.21
CA LYS A 238 9.52 3.56 -4.43
C LYS A 238 10.92 4.14 -4.19
N LEU A 239 11.25 4.58 -2.97
CA LEU A 239 12.56 5.19 -2.68
C LEU A 239 13.73 4.26 -3.03
N SER A 240 13.60 2.96 -2.80
CA SER A 240 14.64 1.96 -3.09
C SER A 240 14.60 1.40 -4.52
N LYS A 241 13.56 1.71 -5.29
CA LYS A 241 13.32 1.16 -6.64
C LYS A 241 13.45 2.20 -7.75
N SER A 242 13.13 3.45 -7.42
CA SER A 242 13.15 4.60 -8.32
C SER A 242 13.87 5.76 -7.64
N LEU A 243 15.17 5.58 -7.43
CA LEU A 243 16.00 6.45 -6.59
C LEU A 243 16.00 7.94 -7.01
N GLU A 244 15.65 8.25 -8.25
CA GLU A 244 15.66 9.62 -8.81
C GLU A 244 14.29 10.30 -8.81
N SER A 245 13.25 9.64 -8.28
CA SER A 245 11.93 10.26 -8.22
C SER A 245 11.92 11.45 -7.27
N THR A 246 11.23 12.52 -7.66
CA THR A 246 11.00 13.68 -6.80
C THR A 246 9.93 13.39 -5.76
N ALA A 247 9.91 14.13 -4.65
CA ALA A 247 8.87 13.99 -3.64
C ALA A 247 7.45 14.20 -4.20
N GLU A 248 7.29 15.08 -5.19
CA GLU A 248 6.01 15.30 -5.88
C GLU A 248 5.56 14.07 -6.68
N GLN A 249 6.46 13.42 -7.42
CA GLN A 249 6.17 12.19 -8.18
C GLN A 249 5.83 11.01 -7.26
N LEU A 250 6.36 11.02 -6.03
CA LEU A 250 6.11 10.00 -5.02
C LEU A 250 4.87 10.28 -4.17
N ARG A 251 4.28 11.48 -4.28
CA ARG A 251 3.19 11.93 -3.43
C ARG A 251 1.96 11.03 -3.55
N LEU A 252 1.38 10.65 -2.41
CA LEU A 252 0.19 9.81 -2.35
C LEU A 252 -1.10 10.61 -2.56
N ARG A 253 -1.18 11.81 -1.96
CA ARG A 253 -2.27 12.79 -2.12
C ARG A 253 -1.72 14.19 -2.27
N SER A 254 -2.30 14.99 -3.17
CA SER A 254 -1.95 16.41 -3.27
C SER A 254 -2.34 17.17 -2.00
N ILE A 255 -1.71 18.31 -1.76
CA ILE A 255 -2.10 19.21 -0.67
C ILE A 255 -3.55 19.67 -0.86
N ASP A 256 -3.92 20.04 -2.09
CA ASP A 256 -5.29 20.42 -2.45
C ASP A 256 -6.31 19.32 -2.14
N PHE A 257 -5.94 18.05 -2.31
CA PHE A 257 -6.82 16.93 -1.94
C PHE A 257 -7.05 16.89 -0.43
N LEU A 258 -5.99 16.99 0.38
CA LEU A 258 -6.12 16.97 1.84
C LEU A 258 -6.96 18.17 2.33
N GLN A 259 -6.72 19.36 1.76
CA GLN A 259 -7.49 20.57 2.05
C GLN A 259 -8.96 20.44 1.63
N ALA A 260 -9.25 19.88 0.45
CA ALA A 260 -10.62 19.70 -0.05
C ALA A 260 -11.48 18.74 0.80
N HIS A 261 -10.84 17.97 1.67
CA HIS A 261 -11.44 17.01 2.61
C HIS A 261 -11.19 17.37 4.08
N ASP A 262 -10.75 18.61 4.36
CA ASP A 262 -10.51 19.15 5.70
C ASP A 262 -9.60 18.25 6.56
N ILE A 263 -8.55 17.70 5.95
CA ILE A 263 -7.47 16.99 6.62
C ILE A 263 -6.30 17.96 6.73
N GLU A 264 -6.07 18.52 7.92
CA GLU A 264 -4.94 19.41 8.15
C GLU A 264 -3.64 18.61 8.20
N LEU A 265 -2.62 19.08 7.48
CA LEU A 265 -1.28 18.53 7.48
C LEU A 265 -0.29 19.55 8.03
N LEU A 266 0.40 19.20 9.10
CA LEU A 266 1.51 19.98 9.65
C LEU A 266 2.82 19.22 9.41
N THR A 267 3.62 19.72 8.47
CA THR A 267 4.97 19.19 8.16
C THR A 267 6.02 19.76 9.13
N GLU A 268 7.18 19.12 9.18
CA GLU A 268 8.31 19.52 10.04
C GLU A 268 7.92 19.65 11.54
N LYS A 269 6.94 18.86 11.98
CA LYS A 269 6.46 18.74 13.37
C LYS A 269 6.86 17.38 13.95
N GLU A 270 8.07 17.28 14.49
CA GLU A 270 8.50 16.09 15.25
C GLU A 270 7.90 16.10 16.66
N ALA A 271 7.15 15.06 17.01
CA ALA A 271 6.64 14.86 18.36
C ALA A 271 7.77 14.36 19.29
N VAL A 272 7.96 15.03 20.42
CA VAL A 272 9.03 14.73 21.38
C VAL A 272 8.51 14.27 22.75
N ALA A 273 7.24 14.49 23.06
CA ALA A 273 6.58 13.95 24.23
C ALA A 273 5.07 13.79 24.04
N VAL A 274 4.47 12.85 24.76
CA VAL A 274 3.02 12.68 24.90
C VAL A 274 2.68 12.70 26.38
N ASP A 275 1.73 13.54 26.78
CA ASP A 275 1.14 13.54 28.10
C ASP A 275 -0.30 13.03 28.00
N VAL A 276 -0.55 11.83 28.50
CA VAL A 276 -1.88 11.20 28.47
C VAL A 276 -2.82 11.72 29.55
N LYS A 277 -2.30 12.35 30.61
CA LYS A 277 -3.13 12.94 31.69
C LYS A 277 -3.77 14.22 31.20
N THR A 278 -2.98 15.08 30.57
CA THR A 278 -3.46 16.34 29.97
C THR A 278 -3.90 16.18 28.52
N ARG A 279 -3.78 14.97 27.94
CA ARG A 279 -4.11 14.62 26.56
C ARG A 279 -3.50 15.58 25.54
N ALA A 280 -2.18 15.71 25.59
CA ALA A 280 -1.44 16.58 24.71
C ALA A 280 -0.17 15.94 24.14
N VAL A 281 0.25 16.45 22.98
CA VAL A 281 1.52 16.14 22.35
C VAL A 281 2.36 17.40 22.33
N THR A 282 3.62 17.29 22.74
CA THR A 282 4.62 18.37 22.63
C THR A 282 5.53 18.07 21.44
N PHE A 283 5.78 19.09 20.63
CA PHE A 283 6.64 19.02 19.46
C PHE A 283 8.03 19.60 19.75
N GLN A 284 8.99 19.34 18.86
CA GLN A 284 10.38 19.76 19.02
C GLN A 284 10.57 21.29 19.13
N ASP A 285 9.64 22.07 18.60
CA ASP A 285 9.62 23.53 18.68
C ASP A 285 8.88 24.06 19.93
N ASP A 286 8.71 23.21 20.94
CA ASP A 286 7.97 23.45 22.19
C ASP A 286 6.48 23.75 22.02
N SER A 287 5.96 23.78 20.79
CA SER A 287 4.53 23.89 20.55
C SER A 287 3.80 22.65 21.08
N ARG A 288 2.57 22.86 21.55
CA ARG A 288 1.74 21.82 22.17
C ARG A 288 0.39 21.74 21.48
N MET A 289 -0.10 20.52 21.26
CA MET A 289 -1.44 20.28 20.73
C MET A 289 -2.20 19.30 21.61
N GLU A 290 -3.35 19.74 22.10
CA GLU A 290 -4.29 18.93 22.86
C GLU A 290 -5.16 18.10 21.92
N TYR A 291 -5.61 16.93 22.39
CA TYR A 291 -6.39 16.00 21.59
C TYR A 291 -7.54 15.36 22.35
N ARG A 292 -8.63 15.05 21.63
CA ARG A 292 -9.67 14.13 22.16
C ARG A 292 -9.31 12.66 21.94
N LYS A 293 -8.77 12.33 20.77
CA LYS A 293 -8.21 11.02 20.40
C LYS A 293 -6.84 11.21 19.73
N LEU A 294 -5.91 10.31 20.02
CA LEU A 294 -4.55 10.32 19.46
C LEU A 294 -4.31 9.04 18.66
N PHE A 295 -3.77 9.16 17.44
CA PHE A 295 -3.23 8.06 16.67
C PHE A 295 -1.72 8.21 16.49
N ILE A 296 -0.95 7.25 16.97
CA ILE A 296 0.50 7.24 16.85
C ILE A 296 0.90 6.31 15.69
N ALA A 297 1.47 6.89 14.63
CA ALA A 297 1.81 6.22 13.38
C ALA A 297 3.23 6.59 12.93
N THR A 298 4.17 6.69 13.87
CA THR A 298 5.53 7.21 13.64
C THR A 298 6.48 6.28 12.90
N GLY A 299 6.04 5.06 12.58
CA GLY A 299 6.81 4.11 11.77
C GLY A 299 8.13 3.68 12.41
N SER A 300 9.16 3.52 11.58
CA SER A 300 10.45 2.97 12.02
C SER A 300 11.58 4.00 11.91
N LYS A 301 12.59 3.90 12.77
CA LYS A 301 13.89 4.57 12.64
C LYS A 301 14.99 3.53 12.30
N PRO A 302 16.00 3.87 11.48
CA PRO A 302 17.11 2.97 11.21
C PRO A 302 17.80 2.51 12.50
N LYS A 303 18.25 1.25 12.51
CA LYS A 303 19.06 0.76 13.63
C LYS A 303 20.43 1.42 13.58
N LEU A 304 20.82 2.08 14.67
CA LEU A 304 22.15 2.65 14.80
C LEU A 304 23.20 1.52 14.80
N MET A 305 24.26 1.73 14.04
CA MET A 305 25.42 0.86 14.01
C MET A 305 26.59 1.55 14.70
N ASN A 306 27.44 0.76 15.37
CA ASN A 306 28.68 1.25 15.94
C ASN A 306 29.83 0.98 14.97
N TYR A 307 30.40 2.03 14.41
CA TYR A 307 31.61 2.02 13.58
C TYR A 307 32.35 3.35 13.78
N LYS A 308 33.65 3.40 13.45
CA LYS A 308 34.44 4.64 13.47
C LYS A 308 34.18 5.49 12.22
N GLY A 309 34.25 6.82 12.32
CA GLY A 309 33.99 7.74 11.19
C GLY A 309 32.50 7.97 10.92
N GLN A 310 31.68 8.09 11.95
CA GLN A 310 30.23 8.38 11.81
C GLN A 310 29.94 9.79 11.27
N ASP A 311 30.91 10.68 11.35
CA ASP A 311 30.90 12.05 10.83
C ASP A 311 31.25 12.13 9.33
N VAL A 312 31.72 11.03 8.72
CA VAL A 312 32.03 10.97 7.30
C VAL A 312 30.76 11.11 6.47
N ARG A 313 30.77 12.08 5.54
CA ARG A 313 29.66 12.33 4.61
C ARG A 313 29.58 11.28 3.51
N ASN A 314 28.47 11.29 2.76
CA ASN A 314 28.12 10.31 1.73
C ASN A 314 27.80 8.90 2.27
N VAL A 315 27.44 8.81 3.55
CA VAL A 315 26.88 7.61 4.19
C VAL A 315 25.41 7.88 4.50
N PHE A 316 24.51 7.07 3.94
CA PHE A 316 23.06 7.33 3.97
C PHE A 316 22.29 6.19 4.63
N HIS A 317 21.22 6.55 5.32
CA HIS A 317 20.06 5.68 5.52
C HIS A 317 18.97 6.14 4.57
N LEU A 318 18.38 5.22 3.80
CA LEU A 318 17.39 5.58 2.80
C LEU A 318 16.02 5.84 3.45
N LEU A 319 15.69 7.10 3.75
CA LEU A 319 14.43 7.47 4.42
C LEU A 319 13.59 8.47 3.61
N THR A 320 14.25 9.37 2.90
CA THR A 320 13.62 10.49 2.19
C THR A 320 13.90 10.43 0.68
N PRO A 321 13.10 11.13 -0.15
CA PRO A 321 13.42 11.34 -1.56
C PRO A 321 14.80 11.97 -1.76
N GLU A 322 15.22 12.87 -0.88
CA GLU A 322 16.53 13.53 -0.93
C GLU A 322 17.69 12.56 -0.70
N ASP A 323 17.53 11.61 0.23
CA ASP A 323 18.51 10.54 0.44
C ASP A 323 18.63 9.70 -0.83
N ALA A 324 17.50 9.28 -1.39
CA ALA A 324 17.43 8.47 -2.60
C ALA A 324 18.12 9.15 -3.79
N ASN A 325 17.78 10.42 -4.04
CA ASN A 325 18.34 11.21 -5.14
C ASN A 325 19.84 11.46 -4.93
N SER A 326 20.28 11.69 -3.69
CA SER A 326 21.69 11.89 -3.37
C SER A 326 22.50 10.61 -3.57
N VAL A 327 21.97 9.47 -3.15
CA VAL A 327 22.56 8.15 -3.41
C VAL A 327 22.73 7.92 -4.91
N ALA A 328 21.67 8.11 -5.71
CA ALA A 328 21.73 7.94 -7.16
C ALA A 328 22.78 8.85 -7.82
N ARG A 329 22.79 10.14 -7.44
CA ARG A 329 23.74 11.13 -7.99
C ARG A 329 25.19 10.80 -7.64
N LEU A 330 25.47 10.48 -6.38
CA LEU A 330 26.83 10.19 -5.91
C LEU A 330 27.35 8.84 -6.40
N ALA A 331 26.47 7.87 -6.62
CA ALA A 331 26.83 6.56 -7.14
C ALA A 331 27.21 6.58 -8.63
N ASN A 332 26.71 7.55 -9.41
CA ASN A 332 26.89 7.59 -10.86
C ASN A 332 28.37 7.55 -11.28
N ASN A 333 28.78 6.50 -12.00
CA ASN A 333 30.17 6.20 -12.38
C ASN A 333 31.15 6.13 -11.20
N LYS A 334 30.68 5.78 -9.99
CA LYS A 334 31.46 5.70 -8.75
C LYS A 334 31.28 4.36 -8.03
N ASN A 335 32.02 4.17 -6.93
CA ASN A 335 31.94 2.93 -6.14
C ASN A 335 30.86 3.07 -5.06
N ALA A 336 29.86 2.20 -5.09
CA ALA A 336 28.80 2.13 -4.10
C ALA A 336 28.97 0.93 -3.17
N VAL A 337 28.87 1.17 -1.86
CA VAL A 337 28.87 0.10 -0.84
C VAL A 337 27.55 0.08 -0.08
N ILE A 338 26.89 -1.07 -0.05
CA ILE A 338 25.67 -1.30 0.71
C ILE A 338 26.01 -2.13 1.93
N VAL A 339 25.61 -1.68 3.11
CA VAL A 339 25.79 -2.39 4.37
C VAL A 339 24.46 -2.99 4.79
N GLY A 340 24.34 -4.31 4.71
CA GLY A 340 23.15 -5.07 5.05
C GLY A 340 22.48 -5.72 3.84
N THR A 341 21.97 -6.92 4.06
CA THR A 341 21.28 -7.78 3.07
C THR A 341 19.75 -7.77 3.26
N SER A 342 19.20 -6.64 3.71
CA SER A 342 17.76 -6.43 3.81
C SER A 342 17.12 -6.17 2.44
N PHE A 343 15.79 -6.22 2.34
CA PHE A 343 15.09 -5.98 1.08
C PHE A 343 15.43 -4.60 0.52
N VAL A 344 15.41 -3.56 1.37
CA VAL A 344 15.76 -2.19 0.97
C VAL A 344 17.21 -2.10 0.49
N GLY A 345 18.17 -2.66 1.23
CA GLY A 345 19.58 -2.63 0.83
C GLY A 345 19.83 -3.30 -0.51
N MET A 346 19.23 -4.48 -0.71
CA MET A 346 19.35 -5.25 -1.96
C MET A 346 18.63 -4.55 -3.13
N GLU A 347 17.47 -3.92 -2.90
CA GLU A 347 16.79 -3.10 -3.92
C GLU A 347 17.63 -1.91 -4.36
N VAL A 348 18.22 -1.18 -3.40
CA VAL A 348 19.14 -0.07 -3.70
C VAL A 348 20.34 -0.55 -4.51
N ALA A 349 20.96 -1.66 -4.10
CA ALA A 349 22.08 -2.23 -4.84
C ALA A 349 21.69 -2.56 -6.29
N ALA A 350 20.53 -3.20 -6.50
CA ALA A 350 20.03 -3.51 -7.84
C ALA A 350 19.74 -2.24 -8.67
N ALA A 351 19.17 -1.20 -8.06
CA ALA A 351 18.88 0.06 -8.73
C ALA A 351 20.15 0.86 -9.11
N LEU A 352 21.27 0.61 -8.44
CA LEU A 352 22.55 1.27 -8.71
C LEU A 352 23.43 0.54 -9.72
N THR A 353 23.22 -0.76 -9.96
CA THR A 353 24.12 -1.59 -10.79
C THR A 353 24.37 -1.02 -12.19
N ASP A 354 23.36 -0.43 -12.83
CA ASP A 354 23.50 0.09 -14.20
C ASP A 354 24.14 1.49 -14.25
N LYS A 355 24.28 2.15 -13.10
CA LYS A 355 24.75 3.54 -12.98
C LYS A 355 26.11 3.66 -12.29
N ALA A 356 26.38 2.79 -11.32
CA ALA A 356 27.61 2.80 -10.56
C ALA A 356 28.76 2.12 -11.31
N HIS A 357 29.99 2.56 -11.04
CA HIS A 357 31.17 1.86 -11.53
C HIS A 357 31.32 0.48 -10.88
N SER A 358 31.02 0.39 -9.58
CA SER A 358 30.96 -0.88 -8.87
C SER A 358 29.95 -0.84 -7.74
N VAL A 359 29.37 -2.01 -7.42
CA VAL A 359 28.44 -2.18 -6.30
C VAL A 359 28.94 -3.34 -5.44
N SER A 360 29.13 -3.07 -4.15
CA SER A 360 29.52 -4.08 -3.16
C SER A 360 28.49 -4.15 -2.04
N ILE A 361 28.17 -5.36 -1.57
CA ILE A 361 27.24 -5.58 -0.46
C ILE A 361 27.97 -6.29 0.69
N ILE A 362 27.84 -5.75 1.90
CA ILE A 362 28.39 -6.33 3.12
C ILE A 362 27.23 -6.96 3.90
N GLY A 363 27.38 -8.23 4.29
CA GLY A 363 26.36 -8.97 5.04
C GLY A 363 26.96 -9.69 6.23
N ILE A 364 26.25 -9.67 7.37
CA ILE A 364 26.66 -10.41 8.57
C ILE A 364 26.27 -11.90 8.51
N GLU A 365 25.24 -12.22 7.73
CA GLU A 365 24.82 -13.60 7.48
C GLU A 365 25.59 -14.16 6.27
N ALA A 366 25.60 -15.48 6.11
CA ALA A 366 26.20 -16.14 4.96
C ALA A 366 25.37 -15.99 3.67
N ILE A 367 24.05 -15.85 3.79
CA ILE A 367 23.10 -15.88 2.67
C ILE A 367 22.04 -14.80 2.92
N PRO A 368 21.72 -13.94 1.93
CA PRO A 368 20.68 -12.93 2.09
C PRO A 368 19.31 -13.59 2.31
N PHE A 369 18.45 -12.93 3.07
CA PHE A 369 17.07 -13.38 3.31
C PHE A 369 16.90 -14.76 3.92
N ARG A 370 17.95 -15.41 4.47
CA ARG A 370 17.85 -16.78 4.98
C ARG A 370 16.66 -16.96 5.94
N LYS A 371 16.49 -16.03 6.88
CA LYS A 371 15.38 -16.04 7.84
C LYS A 371 14.00 -15.81 7.20
N ALA A 372 13.91 -15.03 6.13
CA ALA A 372 12.64 -14.62 5.53
C ALA A 372 12.18 -15.55 4.40
N LEU A 373 13.13 -16.06 3.60
CA LEU A 373 12.87 -16.78 2.35
C LEU A 373 13.49 -18.18 2.31
N GLY A 374 14.30 -18.54 3.30
CA GLY A 374 15.03 -19.80 3.32
C GLY A 374 16.31 -19.77 2.48
N GLU A 375 17.13 -20.79 2.70
CA GLU A 375 18.49 -20.87 2.14
C GLU A 375 18.51 -21.01 0.61
N LYS A 376 17.66 -21.87 0.03
CA LYS A 376 17.63 -22.11 -1.43
C LYS A 376 17.27 -20.83 -2.21
N VAL A 377 16.20 -20.16 -1.80
CA VAL A 377 15.75 -18.90 -2.43
C VAL A 377 16.79 -17.79 -2.23
N GLY A 378 17.33 -17.66 -1.01
CA GLY A 378 18.38 -16.68 -0.72
C GLY A 378 19.63 -16.86 -1.59
N LYS A 379 20.09 -18.09 -1.81
CA LYS A 379 21.22 -18.41 -2.69
C LYS A 379 20.96 -18.02 -4.15
N ALA A 380 19.78 -18.32 -4.68
CA ALA A 380 19.44 -17.95 -6.06
C ALA A 380 19.35 -16.44 -6.26
N ILE A 381 18.80 -15.72 -5.28
CA ILE A 381 18.81 -14.24 -5.31
C ILE A 381 20.26 -13.72 -5.20
N MET A 382 21.11 -14.30 -4.35
CA MET A 382 22.53 -13.91 -4.30
C MET A 382 23.24 -14.11 -5.64
N LYS A 383 23.03 -15.26 -6.30
CA LYS A 383 23.57 -15.57 -7.63
C LYS A 383 23.08 -14.61 -8.71
N LEU A 384 21.82 -14.17 -8.64
CA LEU A 384 21.28 -13.12 -9.51
C LEU A 384 22.10 -11.83 -9.38
N PHE A 385 22.40 -11.40 -8.15
CA PHE A 385 23.19 -10.19 -7.89
C PHE A 385 24.63 -10.35 -8.38
N GLU A 386 25.27 -11.49 -8.14
CA GLU A 386 26.63 -11.79 -8.61
C GLU A 386 26.72 -11.78 -10.14
N THR A 387 25.72 -12.37 -10.82
CA THR A 387 25.59 -12.35 -12.28
C THR A 387 25.45 -10.92 -12.82
N ASN A 388 24.81 -10.05 -12.04
CA ASN A 388 24.73 -8.60 -12.30
C ASN A 388 25.94 -7.82 -11.74
N ARG A 389 27.08 -8.50 -11.57
CA ARG A 389 28.40 -7.92 -11.21
C ARG A 389 28.45 -7.27 -9.82
N VAL A 390 27.50 -7.57 -8.94
CA VAL A 390 27.55 -7.15 -7.53
C VAL A 390 28.51 -8.05 -6.76
N LYS A 391 29.37 -7.46 -5.95
CA LYS A 391 30.34 -8.20 -5.12
C LYS A 391 29.83 -8.34 -3.69
N PHE A 392 29.73 -9.57 -3.19
CA PHE A 392 29.35 -9.81 -1.80
C PHE A 392 30.56 -9.98 -0.88
N TYR A 393 30.42 -9.44 0.33
CA TYR A 393 31.34 -9.55 1.45
C TYR A 393 30.53 -10.06 2.65
N MET A 394 30.23 -11.35 2.61
CA MET A 394 29.39 -12.03 3.61
C MET A 394 30.19 -12.40 4.86
N LEU A 395 29.49 -12.70 5.96
CA LEU A 395 30.08 -12.95 7.28
C LEU A 395 31.08 -11.85 7.70
N ASN A 396 30.75 -10.60 7.36
CA ASN A 396 31.59 -9.44 7.62
C ASN A 396 30.76 -8.29 8.17
N GLU A 397 31.44 -7.40 8.88
CA GLU A 397 30.88 -6.17 9.44
C GLU A 397 31.80 -5.01 9.11
N VAL A 398 31.25 -3.80 9.07
CA VAL A 398 32.03 -2.56 8.98
C VAL A 398 32.72 -2.30 10.33
N SER A 399 34.00 -1.95 10.29
CA SER A 399 34.75 -1.44 11.44
C SER A 399 34.86 0.09 11.41
N GLU A 400 35.12 0.66 10.23
CA GLU A 400 35.46 2.07 10.06
C GLU A 400 35.08 2.57 8.66
N MET A 401 34.58 3.81 8.61
CA MET A 401 34.40 4.58 7.39
C MET A 401 35.53 5.61 7.33
N LEU A 402 36.34 5.59 6.26
CA LEU A 402 37.43 6.53 6.07
C LEU A 402 37.06 7.54 4.99
N GLY A 403 37.31 8.81 5.28
CA GLY A 403 37.05 9.91 4.37
C GLY A 403 38.29 10.75 4.06
N HIS A 404 38.23 11.44 2.92
CA HIS A 404 39.14 12.52 2.55
C HIS A 404 38.31 13.81 2.42
N ASP A 405 38.75 14.91 3.03
CA ASP A 405 37.97 16.16 3.16
C ASP A 405 36.54 15.93 3.70
N GLY A 406 36.44 14.99 4.64
CA GLY A 406 35.18 14.57 5.27
C GLY A 406 34.20 13.85 4.34
N GLN A 407 34.62 13.42 3.15
CA GLN A 407 33.80 12.64 2.21
C GLN A 407 34.29 11.19 2.14
N LEU A 408 33.37 10.23 2.12
CA LEU A 408 33.70 8.80 2.06
C LEU A 408 34.65 8.48 0.89
N LYS A 409 35.67 7.68 1.20
CA LYS A 409 36.58 7.08 0.21
C LYS A 409 36.76 5.59 0.38
N GLU A 410 36.70 5.11 1.62
CA GLU A 410 36.92 3.71 1.94
C GLU A 410 36.00 3.21 3.05
N VAL A 411 35.60 1.94 2.94
CA VAL A 411 34.92 1.19 4.00
C VAL A 411 35.85 0.07 4.44
N VAL A 412 36.26 0.10 5.71
CA VAL A 412 37.10 -0.92 6.33
C VAL A 412 36.19 -1.96 7.00
N LEU A 413 36.44 -3.23 6.71
CA LEU A 413 35.74 -4.34 7.33
C LEU A 413 36.48 -4.83 8.57
N LYS A 414 35.78 -5.48 9.50
CA LYS A 414 36.39 -6.15 10.65
C LYS A 414 37.41 -7.23 10.28
N SER A 415 37.33 -7.78 9.06
CA SER A 415 38.34 -8.69 8.51
C SER A 415 39.65 -8.01 8.11
N GLY A 416 39.74 -6.68 8.17
CA GLY A 416 40.87 -5.89 7.70
C GLY A 416 40.83 -5.56 6.20
N LYS A 417 39.86 -6.09 5.45
CA LYS A 417 39.67 -5.74 4.03
C LYS A 417 39.16 -4.32 3.88
N VAL A 418 39.71 -3.58 2.91
CA VAL A 418 39.34 -2.20 2.60
C VAL A 418 38.65 -2.15 1.24
N LEU A 419 37.46 -1.53 1.19
CA LEU A 419 36.68 -1.34 -0.03
C LEU A 419 36.70 0.12 -0.42
N ARG A 420 36.95 0.43 -1.70
CA ARG A 420 36.74 1.79 -2.23
C ARG A 420 35.25 2.10 -2.26
N ALA A 421 34.87 3.27 -1.75
CA ALA A 421 33.49 3.70 -1.68
C ALA A 421 33.40 5.22 -1.77
N ASP A 422 32.62 5.72 -2.72
CA ASP A 422 32.29 7.15 -2.82
C ASP A 422 30.93 7.46 -2.19
N VAL A 423 30.07 6.42 -2.09
CA VAL A 423 28.77 6.45 -1.42
C VAL A 423 28.53 5.14 -0.69
N CYS A 424 27.94 5.24 0.50
CA CYS A 424 27.52 4.09 1.29
C CYS A 424 26.05 4.19 1.68
N VAL A 425 25.32 3.07 1.62
CA VAL A 425 23.94 2.97 2.10
C VAL A 425 23.84 1.91 3.19
N ILE A 426 23.39 2.30 4.39
CA ILE A 426 23.22 1.41 5.53
C ILE A 426 21.76 0.95 5.61
N GLY A 427 21.55 -0.33 5.28
CA GLY A 427 20.28 -1.03 5.29
C GLY A 427 20.30 -2.26 6.21
N THR A 428 20.76 -2.11 7.46
CA THR A 428 20.91 -3.19 8.45
C THR A 428 19.66 -3.45 9.31
N GLY A 429 18.52 -2.88 8.91
CA GLY A 429 17.24 -3.01 9.60
C GLY A 429 16.84 -1.74 10.36
N SER A 430 15.68 -1.81 11.00
CA SER A 430 15.06 -0.69 11.69
C SER A 430 14.44 -1.13 13.02
N GLY A 431 14.17 -0.16 13.89
CA GLY A 431 13.40 -0.33 15.13
C GLY A 431 12.24 0.66 15.20
N PRO A 432 11.29 0.46 16.13
CA PRO A 432 10.11 1.32 16.25
C PRO A 432 10.50 2.75 16.68
N ALA A 433 9.88 3.76 16.05
CA ALA A 433 10.10 5.17 16.34
C ALA A 433 9.28 5.64 17.56
N THR A 434 9.53 5.05 18.73
CA THR A 434 8.69 5.19 19.93
C THR A 434 9.38 5.85 21.13
N GLY A 435 10.63 6.30 20.97
CA GLY A 435 11.45 6.83 22.05
C GLY A 435 10.80 7.97 22.87
N PHE A 436 9.99 8.81 22.23
CA PHE A 436 9.25 9.91 22.84
C PHE A 436 8.11 9.46 23.78
N LEU A 437 7.77 8.16 23.79
CA LEU A 437 6.70 7.60 24.62
C LEU A 437 7.16 7.10 26.00
N LYS A 438 8.47 7.06 26.28
CA LYS A 438 9.04 6.44 27.50
C LYS A 438 8.41 6.93 28.81
N GLN A 439 7.98 8.19 28.87
CA GLN A 439 7.38 8.81 30.05
C GLN A 439 5.90 9.16 29.85
N SER A 440 5.29 8.71 28.75
CA SER A 440 3.92 9.07 28.39
C SER A 440 2.84 8.30 29.13
N GLY A 441 3.17 7.14 29.72
CA GLY A 441 2.19 6.18 30.23
C GLY A 441 1.66 5.20 29.16
N VAL A 442 2.01 5.39 27.88
CA VAL A 442 1.79 4.37 26.84
C VAL A 442 2.80 3.25 27.02
N HIS A 443 2.31 2.03 27.18
CA HIS A 443 3.14 0.85 27.39
C HIS A 443 3.88 0.46 26.11
N MET A 444 5.17 0.14 26.25
CA MET A 444 6.02 -0.42 25.20
C MET A 444 6.60 -1.75 25.69
N ASP A 445 6.74 -2.72 24.80
CA ASP A 445 7.44 -3.97 25.11
C ASP A 445 8.96 -3.76 25.22
N SER A 446 9.69 -4.82 25.59
CA SER A 446 11.14 -4.77 25.78
C SER A 446 11.93 -4.44 24.50
N LYS A 447 11.29 -4.52 23.33
CA LYS A 447 11.86 -4.16 22.02
C LYS A 447 11.43 -2.75 21.57
N GLY A 448 10.61 -2.07 22.36
CA GLY A 448 10.12 -0.71 22.11
C GLY A 448 8.85 -0.65 21.27
N PHE A 449 8.22 -1.77 20.91
CA PHE A 449 6.95 -1.74 20.17
C PHE A 449 5.78 -1.44 21.11
N VAL A 450 4.76 -0.75 20.61
CA VAL A 450 3.53 -0.45 21.36
C VAL A 450 2.53 -1.59 21.18
N PRO A 451 2.21 -2.37 22.24
CA PRO A 451 1.21 -3.42 22.12
C PRO A 451 -0.19 -2.82 22.04
N VAL A 452 -0.96 -3.24 21.04
CA VAL A 452 -2.35 -2.80 20.85
C VAL A 452 -3.34 -3.95 20.98
N ASN A 453 -4.62 -3.62 21.18
CA ASN A 453 -5.72 -4.57 21.11
C ASN A 453 -6.20 -4.77 19.65
N LYS A 454 -7.28 -5.54 19.44
CA LYS A 454 -7.86 -5.81 18.11
C LYS A 454 -8.38 -4.56 17.39
N THR A 455 -8.57 -3.46 18.11
CA THR A 455 -9.11 -2.19 17.60
C THR A 455 -8.00 -1.14 17.45
N MET A 456 -6.74 -1.56 17.51
CA MET A 456 -5.55 -0.71 17.47
C MET A 456 -5.41 0.28 18.66
N GLN A 457 -6.19 0.11 19.73
CA GLN A 457 -6.08 0.93 20.93
C GLN A 457 -4.93 0.42 21.82
N THR A 458 -4.20 1.36 22.41
CA THR A 458 -3.12 1.08 23.39
C THR A 458 -3.70 0.74 24.77
N ASN A 459 -2.86 0.70 25.80
CA ASN A 459 -3.31 0.60 27.19
C ASN A 459 -4.01 1.87 27.72
N VAL A 460 -3.99 2.97 26.98
CA VAL A 460 -4.57 4.26 27.37
C VAL A 460 -5.84 4.52 26.54
N ASP A 461 -6.96 4.80 27.22
CA ASP A 461 -8.21 5.13 26.53
C ASP A 461 -8.04 6.36 25.63
N GLY A 462 -8.54 6.23 24.40
CA GLY A 462 -8.46 7.28 23.40
C GLY A 462 -7.10 7.42 22.71
N VAL A 463 -6.10 6.61 23.06
CA VAL A 463 -4.81 6.56 22.38
C VAL A 463 -4.68 5.26 21.59
N PHE A 464 -4.48 5.41 20.29
CA PHE A 464 -4.35 4.34 19.30
C PHE A 464 -2.95 4.38 18.69
N ALA A 465 -2.49 3.25 18.17
CA ALA A 465 -1.21 3.17 17.47
C ALA A 465 -1.30 2.25 16.25
N GLY A 466 -0.50 2.48 15.23
CA GLY A 466 -0.53 1.70 13.99
C GLY A 466 0.73 1.84 13.14
N GLY A 467 0.79 1.11 12.03
CA GLY A 467 2.00 0.99 11.22
C GLY A 467 3.08 0.13 11.90
N ASP A 468 4.35 0.44 11.63
CA ASP A 468 5.47 -0.40 12.05
C ASP A 468 5.72 -0.44 13.57
N ILE A 469 5.20 0.53 14.33
CA ILE A 469 5.50 0.66 15.76
C ILE A 469 4.76 -0.34 16.65
N VAL A 470 3.78 -1.08 16.13
CA VAL A 470 2.89 -1.88 16.97
C VAL A 470 3.24 -3.36 16.98
N THR A 471 2.94 -3.99 18.11
CA THR A 471 2.59 -5.42 18.12
C THR A 471 1.08 -5.56 18.26
N PHE A 472 0.46 -6.35 17.38
CA PHE A 472 -1.00 -6.48 17.30
C PHE A 472 -1.41 -7.96 17.27
N PRO A 473 -2.59 -8.32 17.80
CA PRO A 473 -3.10 -9.69 17.73
C PRO A 473 -3.43 -10.05 16.28
N PHE A 474 -2.76 -11.05 15.73
CA PHE A 474 -2.98 -11.49 14.34
C PHE A 474 -3.79 -12.79 14.29
N PRO A 475 -5.00 -12.80 13.71
CA PRO A 475 -5.84 -14.01 13.64
C PRO A 475 -5.16 -15.20 12.97
N GLY A 476 -4.37 -14.96 11.91
CA GLY A 476 -3.60 -16.00 11.21
C GLY A 476 -2.50 -16.67 12.06
N ARG A 477 -2.27 -16.21 13.29
CA ARG A 477 -1.43 -16.87 14.30
C ARG A 477 -2.16 -17.04 15.63
N SER A 478 -3.44 -17.39 15.58
CA SER A 478 -4.27 -17.65 16.77
C SER A 478 -4.28 -16.45 17.73
N ASN A 479 -4.35 -15.24 17.18
CA ASN A 479 -4.31 -13.96 17.92
C ASN A 479 -3.02 -13.71 18.73
N LYS A 480 -1.93 -14.44 18.46
CA LYS A 480 -0.62 -14.06 19.01
C LYS A 480 -0.26 -12.65 18.56
N LYS A 481 0.36 -11.88 19.46
CA LYS A 481 0.87 -10.55 19.15
C LYS A 481 2.09 -10.68 18.24
N VAL A 482 2.04 -10.05 17.08
CA VAL A 482 3.11 -10.03 16.08
C VAL A 482 3.41 -8.60 15.64
N ASN A 483 4.57 -8.39 15.03
CA ASN A 483 4.92 -7.17 14.32
C ASN A 483 5.16 -7.54 12.84
N ILE A 484 4.51 -6.81 11.93
CA ILE A 484 4.59 -7.03 10.48
C ILE A 484 4.78 -5.66 9.81
N PRO A 485 6.04 -5.20 9.63
CA PRO A 485 6.36 -3.89 9.09
C PRO A 485 6.23 -3.87 7.56
N HIS A 486 4.99 -4.02 7.09
CA HIS A 486 4.65 -4.04 5.67
C HIS A 486 3.76 -2.86 5.31
N TRP A 487 3.97 -2.35 4.10
CA TRP A 487 3.22 -1.21 3.56
C TRP A 487 1.71 -1.44 3.63
N GLN A 488 1.22 -2.60 3.18
CA GLN A 488 -0.19 -2.99 3.28
C GLN A 488 -0.68 -3.00 4.72
N MET A 489 0.06 -3.64 5.64
CA MET A 489 -0.34 -3.74 7.05
C MET A 489 -0.49 -2.38 7.71
N ALA A 490 0.37 -1.41 7.36
CA ALA A 490 0.22 -0.05 7.85
C ALA A 490 -1.11 0.59 7.43
N HIS A 491 -1.55 0.41 6.18
CA HIS A 491 -2.87 0.88 5.73
C HIS A 491 -3.99 0.22 6.54
N VAL A 492 -3.92 -1.10 6.71
CA VAL A 492 -4.90 -1.89 7.47
C VAL A 492 -4.99 -1.40 8.93
N HIS A 493 -3.85 -1.14 9.57
CA HIS A 493 -3.77 -0.54 10.90
C HIS A 493 -4.45 0.83 10.96
N GLY A 494 -4.22 1.69 9.95
CA GLY A 494 -4.86 3.00 9.85
C GLY A 494 -6.38 2.91 9.76
N ARG A 495 -6.89 2.05 8.88
CA ARG A 495 -8.34 1.81 8.72
C ARG A 495 -8.97 1.26 10.00
N ALA A 496 -8.34 0.26 10.63
CA ALA A 496 -8.82 -0.33 11.86
C ALA A 496 -8.84 0.67 13.03
N ALA A 497 -7.82 1.53 13.14
CA ALA A 497 -7.76 2.56 14.16
C ALA A 497 -8.87 3.61 13.98
N ALA A 498 -9.09 4.10 12.76
CA ALA A 498 -10.18 5.04 12.46
C ALA A 498 -11.56 4.47 12.85
N LEU A 499 -11.83 3.23 12.47
CA LEU A 499 -13.06 2.52 12.85
C LEU A 499 -13.19 2.34 14.36
N GLY A 500 -12.09 2.00 15.05
CA GLY A 500 -12.03 1.92 16.51
C GLY A 500 -12.27 3.26 17.20
N MET A 501 -11.76 4.37 16.65
CA MET A 501 -11.98 5.72 17.18
C MET A 501 -13.45 6.16 17.14
N MET A 502 -14.19 5.69 16.14
CA MET A 502 -15.64 5.93 16.00
C MET A 502 -16.51 4.89 16.73
N GLY A 503 -15.92 4.00 17.54
CA GLY A 503 -16.66 2.97 18.27
C GLY A 503 -17.21 1.83 17.41
N ARG A 504 -16.68 1.65 16.19
CA ARG A 504 -17.06 0.58 15.25
C ARG A 504 -15.90 -0.41 15.03
N PRO A 505 -15.42 -1.10 16.08
CA PRO A 505 -14.22 -1.92 15.97
C PRO A 505 -14.36 -3.04 14.94
N THR A 506 -13.32 -3.23 14.12
CA THR A 506 -13.26 -4.27 13.09
C THR A 506 -12.01 -5.11 13.28
N GLU A 507 -12.18 -6.43 13.23
CA GLU A 507 -11.05 -7.36 13.26
C GLU A 507 -10.27 -7.33 11.94
N ILE A 508 -8.94 -7.43 12.05
CA ILE A 508 -8.05 -7.49 10.88
C ILE A 508 -8.21 -8.85 10.18
N LYS A 509 -8.79 -8.86 8.98
CA LYS A 509 -8.99 -10.05 8.14
C LYS A 509 -8.00 -10.19 6.97
N THR A 510 -7.08 -9.25 6.83
CA THR A 510 -6.11 -9.24 5.73
C THR A 510 -5.13 -10.41 5.82
N VAL A 511 -4.69 -10.92 4.66
CA VAL A 511 -3.50 -11.77 4.58
C VAL A 511 -2.32 -10.84 4.28
N PRO A 512 -1.29 -10.80 5.15
CA PRO A 512 -0.14 -9.94 4.91
C PRO A 512 0.48 -10.21 3.56
N TYR A 513 0.75 -9.15 2.81
CA TYR A 513 1.22 -9.20 1.44
C TYR A 513 2.33 -8.17 1.25
N PHE A 514 3.44 -8.57 0.63
CA PHE A 514 4.47 -7.63 0.21
C PHE A 514 5.13 -8.05 -1.09
N TRP A 515 5.93 -7.14 -1.64
CA TRP A 515 6.69 -7.36 -2.85
C TRP A 515 8.07 -6.74 -2.73
N SER A 516 8.98 -7.25 -3.55
CA SER A 516 10.27 -6.64 -3.78
C SER A 516 10.64 -6.74 -5.26
N ALA A 517 11.37 -5.76 -5.78
CA ALA A 517 11.73 -5.70 -7.19
C ALA A 517 13.23 -5.45 -7.35
N MET A 518 13.90 -6.35 -8.07
CA MET A 518 15.36 -6.33 -8.27
C MET A 518 15.65 -6.80 -9.69
N PHE A 519 16.44 -6.04 -10.47
CA PHE A 519 16.82 -6.40 -11.85
C PHE A 519 15.64 -6.75 -12.76
N GLY A 520 14.53 -6.00 -12.65
CA GLY A 520 13.30 -6.27 -13.42
C GLY A 520 12.56 -7.55 -13.02
N LYS A 521 13.04 -8.30 -12.02
CA LYS A 521 12.35 -9.44 -11.41
C LYS A 521 11.58 -8.98 -10.19
N SER A 522 10.41 -9.57 -9.95
CA SER A 522 9.58 -9.22 -8.81
C SER A 522 9.32 -10.46 -7.96
N LEU A 523 9.76 -10.38 -6.69
CA LEU A 523 9.37 -11.30 -5.64
C LEU A 523 8.04 -10.85 -5.07
N ARG A 524 7.10 -11.78 -4.93
CA ARG A 524 5.81 -11.56 -4.28
C ARG A 524 5.69 -12.50 -3.10
N TYR A 525 5.01 -12.05 -2.06
CA TYR A 525 4.87 -12.81 -0.82
C TYR A 525 3.49 -12.60 -0.22
N ALA A 526 2.87 -13.67 0.28
CA ALA A 526 1.64 -13.63 1.06
C ALA A 526 1.71 -14.55 2.28
N GLY A 527 1.06 -14.14 3.37
CA GLY A 527 1.03 -14.87 4.64
C GLY A 527 2.02 -14.31 5.66
N TYR A 528 2.23 -15.05 6.75
CA TYR A 528 3.18 -14.67 7.80
C TYR A 528 4.05 -15.88 8.12
N GLY A 529 5.25 -15.93 7.53
CA GLY A 529 6.14 -17.08 7.61
C GLY A 529 7.12 -17.07 8.78
N ASP A 530 7.12 -16.09 9.69
CA ASP A 530 8.09 -16.09 10.79
C ASP A 530 7.99 -17.39 11.62
N GLY A 531 9.14 -18.03 11.83
CA GLY A 531 9.24 -19.35 12.45
C GLY A 531 8.73 -20.51 11.60
N PHE A 532 8.81 -20.44 10.27
CA PHE A 532 8.69 -21.61 9.40
C PHE A 532 9.84 -22.60 9.67
N ASP A 533 9.60 -23.89 9.42
CA ASP A 533 10.57 -24.98 9.62
C ASP A 533 10.96 -25.69 8.32
N ASP A 534 10.17 -25.58 7.25
CA ASP A 534 10.48 -26.14 5.94
C ASP A 534 9.98 -25.26 4.78
N VAL A 535 10.55 -25.49 3.59
CA VAL A 535 10.23 -24.77 2.35
C VAL A 535 10.04 -25.75 1.20
N ILE A 536 8.80 -25.89 0.75
CA ILE A 536 8.45 -26.71 -0.42
C ILE A 536 8.46 -25.82 -1.66
N ILE A 537 9.30 -26.17 -2.64
CA ILE A 537 9.52 -25.36 -3.83
C ILE A 537 9.02 -26.11 -5.06
N GLN A 538 8.27 -25.41 -5.89
CA GLN A 538 7.87 -25.88 -7.22
C GLN A 538 8.38 -24.92 -8.30
N GLY A 539 8.69 -25.46 -9.47
CA GLY A 539 9.36 -24.73 -10.55
C GLY A 539 10.88 -24.77 -10.41
N ASP A 540 11.55 -23.81 -11.05
CA ASP A 540 13.00 -23.74 -11.12
C ASP A 540 13.52 -22.47 -10.42
N VAL A 541 14.27 -22.68 -9.35
CA VAL A 541 14.83 -21.61 -8.53
C VAL A 541 16.04 -20.96 -9.18
N ASP A 542 16.83 -21.73 -9.94
CA ASP A 542 17.99 -21.21 -10.68
C ASP A 542 17.54 -20.32 -11.86
N GLU A 543 16.40 -20.61 -12.48
CA GLU A 543 15.77 -19.75 -13.50
C GLU A 543 14.94 -18.60 -12.90
N LEU A 544 14.83 -18.52 -11.56
CA LEU A 544 13.97 -17.56 -10.85
C LEU A 544 12.51 -17.62 -11.32
N LYS A 545 12.03 -18.82 -11.63
CA LYS A 545 10.65 -19.12 -12.04
C LYS A 545 10.10 -20.19 -11.11
N PHE A 546 9.74 -19.78 -9.91
CA PHE A 546 9.35 -20.69 -8.84
C PHE A 546 8.23 -20.12 -7.97
N VAL A 547 7.61 -21.03 -7.23
CA VAL A 547 6.80 -20.76 -6.05
C VAL A 547 7.38 -21.54 -4.87
N ALA A 548 7.47 -20.89 -3.71
CA ALA A 548 8.01 -21.43 -2.47
C ALA A 548 6.94 -21.34 -1.37
N PHE A 549 6.53 -22.48 -0.84
CA PHE A 549 5.58 -22.60 0.26
C PHE A 549 6.34 -22.80 1.56
N TYR A 550 6.10 -21.92 2.52
CA TYR A 550 6.72 -21.95 3.84
C TYR A 550 5.79 -22.68 4.80
N THR A 551 6.28 -23.74 5.42
CA THR A 551 5.48 -24.55 6.34
C THR A 551 5.94 -24.40 7.78
N ARG A 552 5.02 -24.67 8.69
CA ARG A 552 5.30 -24.88 10.10
C ARG A 552 4.57 -26.14 10.53
N GLY A 553 5.32 -27.22 10.72
CA GLY A 553 4.78 -28.57 10.75
C GLY A 553 4.04 -28.87 9.44
N GLU A 554 2.77 -29.27 9.56
CA GLU A 554 1.93 -29.63 8.42
C GLU A 554 1.20 -28.45 7.77
N GLU A 555 1.31 -27.23 8.32
CA GLU A 555 0.55 -26.06 7.83
C GLU A 555 1.42 -25.18 6.94
N VAL A 556 0.92 -24.79 5.76
CA VAL A 556 1.50 -23.70 4.97
C VAL A 556 1.10 -22.37 5.60
N VAL A 557 2.09 -21.61 6.05
CA VAL A 557 1.90 -20.32 6.75
C VAL A 557 2.18 -19.11 5.87
N ALA A 558 2.90 -19.30 4.77
CA ALA A 558 3.17 -18.27 3.78
C ALA A 558 3.57 -18.87 2.42
N VAL A 559 3.57 -18.04 1.40
CA VAL A 559 4.04 -18.35 0.05
C VAL A 559 4.86 -17.18 -0.50
N ALA A 560 5.91 -17.50 -1.26
CA ALA A 560 6.61 -16.54 -2.11
C ALA A 560 6.65 -17.04 -3.56
N SER A 561 6.73 -16.13 -4.52
CA SER A 561 7.01 -16.49 -5.91
C SER A 561 7.87 -15.48 -6.61
N MET A 562 8.59 -15.94 -7.63
CA MET A 562 9.22 -15.09 -8.63
C MET A 562 8.86 -15.60 -10.03
N ASN A 563 8.37 -14.69 -10.89
CA ASN A 563 7.88 -14.99 -12.25
C ASN A 563 6.88 -16.16 -12.35
N TYR A 564 6.04 -16.35 -11.34
CA TYR A 564 5.07 -17.46 -11.24
C TYR A 564 3.65 -16.94 -10.95
N ASP A 565 3.26 -15.88 -11.64
CA ASP A 565 2.06 -15.13 -11.31
C ASP A 565 0.80 -15.75 -11.94
N PRO A 566 -0.37 -15.64 -11.31
CA PRO A 566 -0.69 -14.90 -10.08
C PRO A 566 -0.77 -15.79 -8.80
N ILE A 567 0.09 -16.81 -8.67
CA ILE A 567 -0.06 -17.86 -7.64
C ILE A 567 -0.16 -17.33 -6.20
N VAL A 568 0.65 -16.31 -5.86
CA VAL A 568 0.68 -15.73 -4.51
C VAL A 568 -0.64 -15.07 -4.15
N SER A 569 -1.28 -14.38 -5.11
CA SER A 569 -2.61 -13.82 -4.92
C SER A 569 -3.67 -14.91 -4.75
N ARG A 570 -3.53 -16.04 -5.47
CA ARG A 570 -4.48 -17.17 -5.32
C ARG A 570 -4.37 -17.81 -3.93
N VAL A 571 -3.15 -18.07 -3.48
CA VAL A 571 -2.91 -18.61 -2.14
C VAL A 571 -3.38 -17.63 -1.05
N ALA A 572 -3.22 -16.32 -1.26
CA ALA A 572 -3.74 -15.30 -0.35
C ALA A 572 -5.27 -15.38 -0.21
N GLU A 573 -6.02 -15.63 -1.30
CA GLU A 573 -7.47 -15.87 -1.21
C GLU A 573 -7.81 -17.13 -0.40
N VAL A 574 -7.06 -18.21 -0.61
CA VAL A 574 -7.27 -19.46 0.15
C VAL A 574 -6.98 -19.26 1.63
N LEU A 575 -5.86 -18.62 1.99
CA LEU A 575 -5.54 -18.30 3.38
C LEU A 575 -6.57 -17.34 4.00
N GLY A 576 -7.01 -16.32 3.25
CA GLY A 576 -8.03 -15.36 3.68
C GLY A 576 -9.41 -15.98 3.87
N SER A 577 -9.69 -17.12 3.21
CA SER A 577 -10.90 -17.90 3.42
C SER A 577 -10.93 -18.68 4.74
N GLY A 578 -9.80 -18.78 5.44
CA GLY A 578 -9.63 -19.63 6.61
C GLY A 578 -9.37 -21.11 6.28
N LYS A 579 -9.30 -21.48 4.99
CA LYS A 579 -8.93 -22.83 4.56
C LYS A 579 -7.45 -23.07 4.84
N MET A 580 -7.18 -24.10 5.62
CA MET A 580 -5.82 -24.57 5.89
C MET A 580 -5.26 -25.29 4.64
N ILE A 581 -4.08 -24.87 4.20
CA ILE A 581 -3.31 -25.56 3.17
C ILE A 581 -2.31 -26.46 3.88
N ARG A 582 -2.30 -27.76 3.57
CA ARG A 582 -1.38 -28.70 4.19
C ARG A 582 -0.11 -28.85 3.37
N LYS A 583 1.00 -29.17 4.04
CA LYS A 583 2.30 -29.46 3.42
C LYS A 583 2.18 -30.50 2.29
N ARG A 584 1.51 -31.63 2.55
CA ARG A 584 1.25 -32.67 1.54
C ARG A 584 0.55 -32.17 0.27
N ASP A 585 -0.23 -31.10 0.36
CA ASP A 585 -1.00 -30.56 -0.78
C ASP A 585 -0.08 -29.80 -1.75
N VAL A 586 1.08 -29.33 -1.28
CA VAL A 586 2.08 -28.58 -2.09
C VAL A 586 3.29 -29.43 -2.48
N GLU A 587 3.43 -30.65 -1.96
CA GLU A 587 4.56 -31.55 -2.28
C GLU A 587 4.43 -32.22 -3.65
N THR A 588 3.21 -32.45 -4.13
CA THR A 588 2.94 -33.24 -5.36
C THR A 588 3.16 -32.46 -6.65
N GLY A 589 3.31 -31.14 -6.58
CA GLY A 589 3.35 -30.25 -7.76
C GLY A 589 1.98 -29.99 -8.40
N ASP A 590 0.93 -30.72 -8.02
CA ASP A 590 -0.43 -30.47 -8.51
C ASP A 590 -1.06 -29.31 -7.74
N MET A 591 -1.30 -28.21 -8.45
CA MET A 591 -1.91 -26.99 -7.93
C MET A 591 -3.39 -26.86 -8.32
N SER A 592 -4.01 -27.92 -8.84
CA SER A 592 -5.42 -27.93 -9.20
C SER A 592 -6.33 -27.58 -8.01
N TRP A 593 -5.92 -27.89 -6.78
CA TRP A 593 -6.65 -27.57 -5.55
C TRP A 593 -6.69 -26.06 -5.22
N LEU A 594 -5.79 -25.26 -5.81
CA LEU A 594 -5.83 -23.80 -5.72
C LEU A 594 -6.89 -23.20 -6.65
N ILE A 595 -7.37 -23.95 -7.62
CA ILE A 595 -8.51 -23.58 -8.43
C ILE A 595 -9.74 -24.00 -7.63
N ASP A 596 -10.40 -23.02 -7.02
CA ASP A 596 -11.77 -23.21 -6.55
C ASP A 596 -12.61 -23.48 -7.80
N LYS A 597 -12.76 -24.76 -8.16
CA LYS A 597 -13.87 -25.17 -9.01
C LYS A 597 -15.06 -24.96 -8.12
N GLY A 598 -15.65 -23.76 -8.18
CA GLY A 598 -16.78 -23.38 -7.35
C GLY A 598 -17.73 -24.57 -7.24
N SER A 599 -18.12 -24.90 -6.01
CA SER A 599 -19.21 -25.84 -5.79
C SER A 599 -20.33 -25.48 -6.76
N GLN A 600 -20.60 -26.42 -7.68
CA GLN A 600 -21.58 -26.29 -8.75
C GLN A 600 -22.94 -25.88 -8.22
#